data_AF-A0A6P0YLZ7-F1
#
_entry.id   AF-A0A6P0YLZ7-F1
#
_cell.length_a   1.000
_cell.length_b   1.000
_cell.length_c   1.000
_cell.angle_alpha   90.00
_cell.angle_beta   90.00
_cell.angle_gamma   90.00
#
_symmetry.space_group_name_H-M   'P 1'
#
loop_
_entity.id
_entity.type
_entity.pdbx_description
1 polymer ?
#
loop_
_entity_poly.entity_id
_entity_poly.type
_entity_poly.pdbx_seq_one_letter_code
_entity_poly.pdbx_strand_id
1 'polypeptide(L)'
;MTNTIFPPKALTQEISKPDFTFDPSIRRDHAKKYRTSEWYDGRGEIKAVEDGRSFEISATFTLKSEVKLVYGVLEPSNPVLAEIYKSRGRCVAVVDQTVDELYGESLQAYFKHNEIPLETLVCRACRNLVNSTSA
;
A
#
# COMPACT_ATOMS: atom_id res chain seq x y z
N MET A 1 3.03 -74.64 -24.00
CA MET A 1 3.48 -74.49 -22.59
C MET A 1 4.39 -73.26 -22.56
N THR A 2 4.20 -72.16 -21.84
CA THR A 2 3.06 -71.50 -21.19
C THR A 2 3.55 -70.05 -21.05
N ASN A 3 2.86 -69.07 -21.62
CA ASN A 3 3.29 -67.67 -21.56
C ASN A 3 3.00 -67.12 -20.16
N THR A 4 4.04 -66.82 -19.36
CA THR A 4 3.86 -66.19 -18.05
C THR A 4 4.09 -64.69 -18.20
N ILE A 5 3.00 -63.95 -18.38
CA ILE A 5 2.97 -62.49 -18.34
C ILE A 5 3.09 -62.09 -16.86
N PHE A 6 4.21 -61.48 -16.48
CA PHE A 6 4.35 -60.83 -15.17
C PHE A 6 3.45 -59.59 -15.12
N PRO A 7 2.60 -59.42 -14.10
CA PRO A 7 1.84 -58.19 -13.95
C PRO A 7 2.80 -57.02 -13.61
N PRO A 8 2.52 -55.79 -14.07
CA PRO A 8 3.30 -54.64 -13.68
C PRO A 8 3.08 -54.41 -12.18
N LYS A 9 4.15 -54.56 -11.39
CA LYS A 9 4.16 -54.24 -9.97
C LYS A 9 3.88 -52.74 -9.85
N ALA A 10 2.71 -52.38 -9.31
CA ALA A 10 2.38 -51.00 -9.01
C ALA A 10 3.42 -50.45 -8.03
N LEU A 11 4.25 -49.53 -8.49
CA LEU A 11 5.10 -48.69 -7.64
C LEU A 11 4.20 -47.63 -6.99
N THR A 12 3.38 -48.05 -6.04
CA THR A 12 2.82 -47.12 -5.07
C THR A 12 3.94 -46.84 -4.07
N GLN A 13 4.76 -45.83 -4.37
CA GLN A 13 5.61 -45.25 -3.35
C GLN A 13 4.67 -44.54 -2.36
N GLU A 14 4.39 -45.19 -1.24
CA GLU A 14 3.90 -44.48 -0.06
C GLU A 14 4.99 -43.50 0.36
N ILE A 15 4.80 -42.25 -0.01
CA ILE A 15 5.57 -41.14 0.55
C ILE A 15 5.03 -40.95 1.96
N SER A 16 5.53 -41.74 2.91
CA SER A 16 5.43 -41.43 4.33
C SER A 16 6.28 -40.19 4.58
N LYS A 17 5.69 -39.00 4.41
CA LYS A 17 6.25 -37.78 4.98
C LYS A 17 5.79 -37.72 6.44
N PRO A 18 6.66 -37.99 7.42
CA PRO A 18 6.38 -37.55 8.78
C PRO A 18 6.33 -36.02 8.77
N ASP A 19 5.37 -35.47 9.50
CA ASP A 19 5.21 -34.05 9.82
C ASP A 19 4.68 -33.11 8.72
N PHE A 20 3.59 -33.49 8.04
CA PHE A 20 2.70 -32.48 7.48
C PHE A 20 1.57 -32.20 8.46
N THR A 21 1.84 -31.40 9.48
CA THR A 21 0.80 -30.72 10.25
C THR A 21 0.15 -29.70 9.32
N PHE A 22 -1.12 -29.94 8.98
CA PHE A 22 -1.95 -28.92 8.34
C PHE A 22 -2.06 -27.75 9.33
N ASP A 23 -1.29 -26.69 9.09
CA ASP A 23 -1.47 -25.42 9.77
C ASP A 23 -2.64 -24.69 9.08
N PRO A 24 -3.82 -24.58 9.72
CA PRO A 24 -4.96 -23.88 9.15
C PRO A 24 -4.73 -22.37 9.02
N SER A 25 -3.62 -21.86 9.58
CA SER A 25 -3.22 -20.46 9.46
C SER A 25 -2.29 -20.26 8.26
N ILE A 26 -2.81 -19.65 7.19
CA ILE A 26 -1.94 -19.14 6.12
C ILE A 26 -1.33 -17.83 6.63
N ARG A 27 -0.23 -17.94 7.37
CA ARG A 27 0.56 -16.78 7.80
C ARG A 27 1.43 -16.32 6.65
N ARG A 28 1.15 -15.14 6.12
CA ARG A 28 1.99 -14.48 5.11
C ARG A 28 2.37 -13.11 5.60
N ASP A 29 3.65 -12.91 5.88
CA ASP A 29 4.20 -11.56 5.99
C ASP A 29 4.02 -10.87 4.64
N HIS A 30 3.58 -9.61 4.67
CA HIS A 30 3.45 -8.81 3.46
C HIS A 30 4.83 -8.65 2.81
N ALA A 31 5.04 -9.35 1.69
CA ALA A 31 6.28 -9.22 0.93
C ALA A 31 6.52 -7.76 0.55
N LYS A 32 7.77 -7.26 0.68
CA LYS A 32 8.14 -5.86 0.39
C LYS A 32 7.60 -5.33 -0.95
N LYS A 33 7.47 -6.19 -1.96
CA LYS A 33 6.92 -5.85 -3.29
C LYS A 33 5.44 -5.44 -3.30
N TYR A 34 4.68 -5.79 -2.26
CA TYR A 34 3.25 -5.45 -2.12
C TYR A 34 3.01 -4.40 -1.04
N ARG A 35 4.08 -3.75 -0.56
CA ARG A 35 3.98 -2.70 0.43
C ARG A 35 3.41 -1.45 -0.24
N THR A 36 2.23 -1.02 0.19
CA THR A 36 1.55 0.16 -0.39
C THR A 36 2.08 1.49 0.15
N SER A 37 2.78 1.50 1.30
CA SER A 37 3.53 2.67 1.77
C SER A 37 4.68 2.32 2.71
N GLU A 38 5.66 3.21 2.85
CA GLU A 38 6.80 3.05 3.76
C GLU A 38 6.42 3.19 5.25
N TRP A 39 5.25 3.76 5.51
CA TRP A 39 4.69 4.00 6.85
C TRP A 39 3.65 2.95 7.25
N TYR A 40 3.43 1.97 6.38
CA TYR A 40 2.47 0.88 6.55
C TYR A 40 3.21 -0.39 6.97
N ASP A 41 2.82 -0.94 8.12
CA ASP A 41 3.14 -2.30 8.54
C ASP A 41 1.85 -2.96 9.06
N GLY A 42 1.51 -4.10 8.48
CA GLY A 42 0.26 -4.81 8.72
C GLY A 42 0.50 -6.30 8.70
N ARG A 43 -0.18 -7.01 9.61
CA ARG A 43 -0.18 -8.47 9.66
C ARG A 43 -1.59 -8.97 9.49
N GLY A 44 -1.75 -9.96 8.62
CA GLY A 44 -3.01 -10.66 8.40
C GLY A 44 -2.86 -12.14 8.72
N GLU A 45 -3.88 -12.73 9.32
CA GLU A 45 -4.01 -14.16 9.53
C GLU A 45 -5.36 -14.59 8.96
N ILE A 46 -5.35 -15.63 8.13
CA ILE A 46 -6.56 -16.29 7.64
C ILE A 46 -6.61 -17.68 8.26
N LYS A 47 -7.68 -17.99 8.98
CA LYS A 47 -7.94 -19.32 9.56
C LYS A 47 -9.16 -19.92 8.90
N ALA A 48 -9.04 -21.16 8.44
CA ALA A 48 -10.22 -21.95 8.11
C ALA A 48 -10.99 -22.26 9.40
N VAL A 49 -12.30 -22.00 9.40
CA VAL A 49 -13.19 -22.37 10.51
C VAL A 49 -13.50 -23.86 10.39
N GLU A 50 -13.75 -24.54 11.51
CA GLU A 50 -14.03 -25.99 11.56
C GLU A 50 -15.24 -26.44 10.71
N ASP A 51 -16.11 -25.51 10.30
CA ASP A 51 -17.27 -25.79 9.43
C ASP A 51 -16.89 -26.13 7.96
N GLY A 52 -15.62 -26.00 7.60
CA GLY A 52 -15.08 -26.31 6.28
C GLY A 52 -15.57 -25.42 5.14
N ARG A 53 -16.28 -24.33 5.44
CA ARG A 53 -16.86 -23.41 4.45
C ARG A 53 -16.62 -21.94 4.76
N SER A 54 -16.21 -21.62 5.99
CA SER A 54 -15.95 -20.27 6.45
C SER A 54 -14.47 -20.03 6.69
N PHE A 55 -14.05 -18.80 6.47
CA PHE A 55 -12.70 -18.33 6.74
C PHE A 55 -12.78 -17.15 7.69
N GLU A 56 -12.07 -17.23 8.81
CA GLU A 56 -11.86 -16.10 9.70
C GLU A 56 -10.64 -15.33 9.23
N ILE A 57 -10.80 -14.03 9.04
CA ILE A 57 -9.73 -13.13 8.60
C ILE A 57 -9.51 -12.11 9.70
N SER A 58 -8.31 -12.12 10.29
CA SER A 58 -7.88 -11.17 11.30
C SER A 58 -6.72 -10.34 10.76
N ALA A 59 -6.84 -9.01 10.80
CA ALA A 59 -5.77 -8.11 10.37
C ALA A 59 -5.49 -7.04 11.41
N THR A 60 -4.21 -6.77 11.68
CA THR A 60 -3.76 -5.69 12.54
C THR A 60 -2.93 -4.72 11.72
N PHE A 61 -3.20 -3.43 11.85
CA PHE A 61 -2.46 -2.36 11.17
C PHE A 61 -1.88 -1.39 12.18
N THR A 62 -0.65 -0.93 11.95
CA THR A 62 -0.05 0.17 12.70
C THR A 62 0.17 1.36 11.76
N LEU A 63 -0.48 2.49 12.06
CA LEU A 63 -0.26 3.76 11.38
C LEU A 63 0.55 4.68 12.29
N LYS A 64 1.67 5.18 11.78
CA LYS A 64 2.48 6.19 12.46
C LYS A 64 2.41 7.48 11.65
N SER A 65 2.08 8.59 12.32
CA SER A 65 2.05 9.92 11.74
C SER A 65 2.71 10.91 12.69
N GLU A 66 3.32 11.95 12.13
CA GLU A 66 3.98 13.03 12.86
C GLU A 66 3.40 14.37 12.40
N VAL A 67 3.15 15.27 13.35
CA VAL A 67 2.68 16.63 13.08
C VAL A 67 3.79 17.60 13.46
N LYS A 68 4.22 18.45 12.52
CA LYS A 68 5.24 19.47 12.73
C LYS A 68 4.67 20.85 12.47
N LEU A 69 4.94 21.79 13.38
CA LEU A 69 4.65 23.20 13.14
C LEU A 69 5.85 23.82 12.41
N VAL A 70 5.60 24.40 11.24
CA VAL A 70 6.64 25.00 10.39
C VAL A 70 6.20 26.39 9.96
N TYR A 71 7.01 27.38 10.29
CA TYR A 71 6.82 28.75 9.81
C TYR A 71 7.43 28.90 8.40
N GLY A 72 6.77 29.65 7.52
CA GLY A 72 7.30 29.92 6.18
C GLY A 72 7.53 28.65 5.37
N VAL A 73 6.58 27.71 5.38
CA VAL A 73 6.78 26.39 4.74
C VAL A 73 7.00 26.48 3.22
N LEU A 74 6.55 27.57 2.59
CA LEU A 74 6.75 27.87 1.16
C LEU A 74 7.93 28.82 0.89
N GLU A 75 8.74 29.17 1.90
CA GLU A 75 9.97 29.93 1.68
C GLU A 75 10.98 29.05 0.94
N PRO A 76 11.55 29.47 -0.21
CA PRO A 76 12.42 28.61 -1.02
C PRO A 76 13.63 28.02 -0.27
N SER A 77 14.13 28.72 0.76
CA SER A 77 15.22 28.31 1.64
C SER A 77 14.82 27.25 2.68
N ASN A 78 13.52 27.05 2.93
CA ASN A 78 13.02 26.09 3.91
C ASN A 78 13.08 24.67 3.33
N PRO A 79 13.89 23.76 3.87
CA PRO A 79 14.10 22.45 3.25
C PRO A 79 12.96 21.45 3.53
N VAL A 80 12.03 21.75 4.44
CA VAL A 80 11.12 20.74 5.01
C VAL A 80 10.26 20.04 3.96
N LEU A 81 9.63 20.77 3.04
CA LEU A 81 8.84 20.15 1.96
C LEU A 81 9.74 19.51 0.90
N ALA A 82 10.84 20.17 0.54
CA ALA A 82 11.76 19.68 -0.47
C ALA A 82 12.38 18.33 -0.08
N GLU A 83 12.79 18.14 1.18
CA GLU A 83 13.33 16.86 1.66
C GLU A 83 12.32 15.71 1.53
N ILE A 84 11.03 15.99 1.75
CA ILE A 84 9.97 14.99 1.60
C ILE A 84 9.79 14.62 0.12
N TYR A 85 9.79 15.59 -0.79
CA TYR A 85 9.49 15.32 -2.21
C TYR A 85 10.71 14.99 -3.07
N LYS A 86 11.94 15.35 -2.65
CA LYS A 86 13.19 15.02 -3.37
C LYS A 86 13.38 13.52 -3.55
N SER A 87 13.13 12.72 -2.51
CA SER A 87 13.22 11.26 -2.61
C SER A 87 12.18 10.64 -3.55
N ARG A 88 11.09 11.36 -3.81
CA ARG A 88 9.96 10.92 -4.65
C ARG A 88 10.05 11.42 -6.09
N GLY A 89 10.87 12.43 -6.36
CA GLY A 89 11.14 12.98 -7.69
C GLY A 89 10.02 13.80 -8.33
N ARG A 90 8.86 13.92 -7.68
CA ARG A 90 7.73 14.77 -8.11
C ARG A 90 6.77 15.04 -6.96
N CYS A 91 5.97 16.09 -7.10
CA CYS A 91 4.86 16.42 -6.20
C CYS A 91 3.56 16.57 -6.99
N VAL A 92 2.50 15.92 -6.51
CA VAL A 92 1.12 16.19 -6.93
C VAL A 92 0.43 16.83 -5.74
N ALA A 93 0.07 18.10 -5.85
CA ALA A 93 -0.55 18.86 -4.78
C ALA A 93 -2.03 19.08 -5.09
N VAL A 94 -2.90 18.59 -4.21
CA VAL A 94 -4.32 18.95 -4.24
C VAL A 94 -4.49 20.21 -3.39
N VAL A 95 -4.90 21.31 -4.00
CA VAL A 95 -4.91 22.63 -3.37
C VAL A 95 -6.32 23.21 -3.44
N ASP A 96 -6.78 23.81 -2.33
CA ASP A 96 -8.04 24.56 -2.36
C ASP A 96 -7.93 25.76 -3.29
N GLN A 97 -8.99 26.08 -4.01
CA GLN A 97 -9.03 27.23 -4.92
C GLN A 97 -8.60 28.56 -4.26
N THR A 98 -9.08 28.84 -3.04
CA THR A 98 -8.72 30.09 -2.33
C THR A 98 -7.26 30.10 -1.93
N VAL A 99 -6.71 28.94 -1.58
CA VAL A 99 -5.29 28.79 -1.22
C VAL A 99 -4.42 28.95 -2.45
N ASP A 100 -4.84 28.41 -3.60
CA ASP A 100 -4.14 28.58 -4.87
C ASP A 100 -4.13 30.05 -5.32
N GLU A 101 -5.26 30.75 -5.18
CA GLU A 101 -5.35 32.19 -5.48
C GLU A 101 -4.42 33.05 -4.61
N LEU A 102 -4.18 32.66 -3.35
CA LEU A 102 -3.34 33.42 -2.41
C LEU A 102 -1.86 32.99 -2.41
N TYR A 103 -1.59 31.71 -2.63
CA TYR A 103 -0.27 31.10 -2.41
C TYR A 103 0.22 30.23 -3.57
N GLY A 104 -0.54 30.11 -4.66
CA GLY A 104 -0.19 29.28 -5.82
C GLY A 104 1.13 29.71 -6.45
N GLU A 105 1.39 31.01 -6.57
CA GLU A 105 2.67 31.53 -7.08
C GLU A 105 3.84 31.16 -6.17
N SER A 106 3.68 31.35 -4.85
CA SER A 106 4.69 30.98 -3.84
C SER A 106 4.96 29.48 -3.85
N LEU A 107 3.92 28.66 -4.01
CA LEU A 107 4.03 27.21 -4.13
C LEU A 107 4.82 26.82 -5.38
N GLN A 108 4.47 27.36 -6.54
CA GLN A 108 5.18 27.10 -7.80
C GLN A 108 6.64 27.56 -7.72
N ALA A 109 6.90 28.74 -7.17
CA ALA A 109 8.25 29.28 -6.98
C ALA A 109 9.10 28.39 -6.06
N TYR A 110 8.53 27.89 -4.96
CA TYR A 110 9.19 27.00 -4.02
C TYR A 110 9.65 25.70 -4.69
N PHE A 111 8.73 25.01 -5.38
CA PHE A 111 9.02 23.74 -6.03
C PHE A 111 9.96 23.90 -7.23
N LYS A 112 9.84 24.99 -7.98
CA LYS A 112 10.79 25.35 -9.05
C LYS A 112 12.20 25.61 -8.52
N HIS A 113 12.34 26.36 -7.42
CA HIS A 113 13.64 26.63 -6.80
C HIS A 113 14.33 25.34 -6.33
N ASN A 114 13.55 24.39 -5.82
CA ASN A 114 14.05 23.12 -5.31
C ASN A 114 14.20 22.04 -6.39
N GLU A 115 13.96 22.38 -7.67
CA GLU A 115 14.07 21.48 -8.84
C GLU A 115 13.16 20.25 -8.75
N ILE A 116 11.96 20.42 -8.18
CA ILE A 116 10.98 19.35 -8.03
C ILE A 116 9.79 19.64 -8.95
N PRO A 117 9.47 18.76 -9.91
CA PRO A 117 8.27 18.88 -10.73
C PRO A 117 7.00 18.90 -9.87
N LEU A 118 6.17 19.92 -10.06
CA LEU A 118 4.90 20.11 -9.36
C LEU A 118 3.73 20.04 -10.33
N GLU A 119 2.73 19.23 -10.00
CA GLU A 119 1.43 19.19 -10.66
C GLU A 119 0.36 19.56 -9.63
N THR A 120 -0.37 20.66 -9.87
CA THR A 120 -1.42 21.15 -8.97
C THR A 120 -2.80 20.73 -9.47
N LEU A 121 -3.55 20.03 -8.62
CA LEU A 121 -4.98 19.81 -8.80
C LEU A 121 -5.74 20.80 -7.92
N VAL A 122 -6.24 21.87 -8.53
CA VAL A 122 -6.99 22.89 -7.81
C VAL A 122 -8.46 22.46 -7.73
N CYS A 123 -8.97 22.34 -6.50
CA CYS A 123 -10.36 22.03 -6.24
C CYS A 123 -10.96 23.07 -5.31
N ARG A 124 -12.21 23.46 -5.53
CA ARG A 124 -12.91 24.31 -4.56
C ARG A 124 -13.33 23.44 -3.38
N ALA A 125 -12.94 23.76 -2.16
CA ALA A 125 -13.44 23.09 -0.96
C ALA A 125 -14.66 23.86 -0.42
N CYS A 126 -15.83 23.68 -1.02
CA CYS A 126 -17.08 24.17 -0.45
C CYS A 126 -17.91 23.02 0.14
N ARG A 127 -18.68 23.33 1.20
CA ARG A 127 -19.45 22.37 2.01
C ARG A 127 -20.33 21.39 1.20
N ASN A 128 -20.73 21.76 -0.02
CA ASN A 128 -21.72 21.03 -0.81
C ASN A 128 -21.14 20.15 -1.95
N LEU A 129 -19.84 19.89 -1.98
CA LEU A 129 -19.23 19.09 -3.06
C LEU A 129 -19.29 17.57 -2.88
N VAL A 130 -20.22 17.06 -2.07
CA VAL A 130 -20.49 15.61 -2.05
C VAL A 130 -21.34 15.26 -3.27
N ASN A 131 -20.65 14.90 -4.36
CA ASN A 131 -21.11 14.20 -5.56
C ASN A 131 -22.34 14.76 -6.29
N SER A 132 -22.10 15.64 -7.27
CA SER A 132 -22.93 15.69 -8.48
C SER A 132 -22.21 14.95 -9.61
N THR A 133 -22.22 13.63 -9.52
CA THR A 133 -21.96 12.78 -10.69
C THR A 133 -23.05 11.74 -10.74
N SER A 134 -24.25 12.22 -11.08
CA SER A 134 -25.32 11.38 -11.59
C SER A 134 -25.04 11.18 -13.09
N ALA A 135 -24.67 9.97 -13.46
CA ALA A 135 -24.81 9.45 -14.82
C ALA A 135 -25.93 8.41 -14.81
#